data_AF-A0A930A5Y8-F1
#
_entry.id   AF-A0A930A5Y8-F1
#
_cell.length_a   1.000
_cell.length_b   1.000
_cell.length_c   1.000
_cell.angle_alpha   90.00
_cell.angle_beta   90.00
_cell.angle_gamma   90.00
#
_symmetry.space_group_name_H-M   'P 1'
#
loop_
_entity.id
_entity.type
_entity.pdbx_description
1 polymer ?
#
loop_
_entity_poly.entity_id
_entity_poly.type
_entity_poly.pdbx_seq_one_letter_code
_entity_poly.pdbx_strand_id
1 'polypeptide(L)'
;MNKAKIIFNQTIMISTAILFGLGIQMIIQHFISGSETLVLGWYIPISICLTGFLCSLPTYFLLDLDSLEKKVMWMRIGIHFILVGGIVVLCGYLFDWYGDLFDVRKIVIMYSIIYVFVWIITAWIGKSDEIKINAAIKDMHDSE
;
A
#
# COMPACT_ATOMS: atom_id res chain seq x y z
N MET A 1 5.80 4.03 -17.41
CA MET A 1 4.34 4.24 -17.20
C MET A 1 4.03 5.70 -16.93
N ASN A 2 2.87 6.22 -17.35
CA ASN A 2 2.42 7.56 -16.93
C ASN A 2 2.35 7.62 -15.39
N LYS A 3 2.92 8.67 -14.79
CA LYS A 3 2.97 8.91 -13.33
C LYS A 3 1.58 8.78 -12.69
N ALA A 4 0.54 9.33 -13.34
CA ALA A 4 -0.84 9.23 -12.88
C ALA A 4 -1.36 7.79 -12.81
N LYS A 5 -0.96 6.94 -13.76
CA LYS A 5 -1.34 5.52 -13.79
C LYS A 5 -0.70 4.74 -12.63
N ILE A 6 0.52 5.09 -12.25
CA ILE A 6 1.21 4.46 -11.11
C ILE A 6 0.48 4.79 -9.81
N ILE A 7 0.15 6.06 -9.58
CA ILE A 7 -0.61 6.52 -8.39
C ILE A 7 -1.94 5.80 -8.29
N PHE A 8 -2.68 5.75 -9.40
CA PHE A 8 -4.00 5.13 -9.42
C PHE A 8 -3.92 3.62 -9.10
N ASN A 9 -2.96 2.91 -9.70
CA ASN A 9 -2.73 1.50 -9.38
C ASN A 9 -2.31 1.29 -7.92
N GLN A 10 -1.41 2.14 -7.39
CA GLN A 10 -0.98 2.08 -5.99
C GLN A 10 -2.14 2.38 -5.04
N THR A 11 -2.97 3.37 -5.36
CA THR A 11 -4.18 3.72 -4.59
C THR A 11 -5.11 2.53 -4.49
N ILE A 12 -5.41 1.87 -5.61
CA ILE A 12 -6.27 0.67 -5.63
C ILE A 12 -5.64 -0.44 -4.81
N MET A 13 -4.34 -0.70 -4.99
CA MET A 13 -3.63 -1.77 -4.30
C MET A 13 -3.64 -1.58 -2.79
N ILE A 14 -3.30 -0.37 -2.31
CA ILE A 14 -3.30 -0.04 -0.89
C ILE A 14 -4.71 -0.11 -0.31
N SER A 15 -5.70 0.47 -1.00
CA SER A 15 -7.10 0.44 -0.54
C SER A 15 -7.63 -0.99 -0.44
N THR A 16 -7.31 -1.83 -1.43
CA THR A 16 -7.68 -3.25 -1.44
C THR A 16 -7.00 -4.01 -0.31
N ALA A 17 -5.70 -3.76 -0.07
CA ALA A 17 -4.96 -4.39 1.00
C ALA A 17 -5.49 -4.02 2.40
N ILE A 18 -5.90 -2.76 2.60
CA ILE A 18 -6.55 -2.32 3.85
C ILE A 18 -7.90 -3.03 4.02
N LEU A 19 -8.75 -3.06 2.99
CA LEU A 19 -10.04 -3.76 3.04
C LEU A 19 -9.86 -5.25 3.35
N PHE A 20 -8.87 -5.89 2.72
CA PHE A 20 -8.55 -7.29 2.96
C PHE A 20 -8.05 -7.52 4.39
N GLY A 21 -7.19 -6.63 4.91
CA GLY A 21 -6.74 -6.66 6.30
C GLY A 21 -7.88 -6.54 7.31
N LEU A 22 -8.82 -5.62 7.07
CA LEU A 22 -10.04 -5.48 7.87
C LEU A 22 -10.90 -6.75 7.81
N GLY A 23 -11.06 -7.33 6.62
CA GLY A 23 -11.81 -8.59 6.45
C GLY A 23 -11.20 -9.76 7.23
N ILE A 24 -9.88 -9.94 7.19
CA ILE A 24 -9.19 -10.96 7.99
C ILE A 24 -9.38 -10.69 9.48
N GLN A 25 -9.25 -9.44 9.91
CA GLN A 25 -9.44 -9.06 11.31
C GLN A 25 -10.86 -9.40 11.79
N MET A 26 -11.89 -9.13 10.98
CA MET A 26 -13.28 -9.48 11.29
C MET A 26 -13.46 -10.99 11.43
N ILE A 27 -12.88 -11.80 10.53
CA ILE A 27 -12.92 -13.26 10.61
C ILE A 27 -12.30 -13.74 11.93
N ILE A 28 -11.11 -13.25 12.27
CA ILE A 28 -10.40 -13.62 13.49
C ILE A 28 -11.24 -13.26 14.73
N GLN A 29 -11.81 -12.06 14.77
CA GLN A 29 -12.67 -11.63 15.88
C GLN A 29 -13.93 -12.48 16.00
N HIS A 30 -14.56 -12.84 14.88
CA HIS A 30 -15.73 -13.72 14.88
C HIS A 30 -15.40 -15.08 15.52
N PHE A 31 -14.27 -15.69 15.15
CA PHE A 31 -13.85 -16.99 15.70
C PHE A 31 -13.40 -16.93 17.17
N ILE A 32 -12.81 -15.82 17.63
CA ILE A 32 -12.30 -15.69 19.01
C ILE A 32 -13.38 -15.23 19.99
N SER A 33 -14.17 -14.22 19.61
CA SER A 33 -15.08 -13.50 20.51
C SER A 33 -16.55 -13.84 20.28
N GLY A 34 -16.89 -14.63 19.26
CA GLY A 34 -18.26 -15.03 18.95
C GLY A 34 -19.21 -13.86 18.64
N SER A 35 -18.68 -12.66 18.45
CA SER A 35 -19.44 -11.43 18.20
C SER A 35 -18.72 -10.56 17.18
N GLU A 36 -19.48 -9.95 16.29
CA GLU A 36 -18.98 -8.97 15.32
C GLU A 36 -18.96 -7.61 16.00
N THR A 37 -17.76 -7.11 16.33
CA THR A 37 -17.59 -5.83 17.05
C THR A 37 -17.34 -4.64 16.12
N LEU A 38 -17.08 -4.89 14.83
CA LEU A 38 -16.80 -3.86 13.83
C LEU A 38 -18.08 -3.41 13.12
N VAL A 39 -18.59 -2.24 13.51
CA VAL A 39 -19.65 -1.55 12.77
C VAL A 39 -19.00 -0.73 11.66
N LEU A 40 -19.23 -1.12 10.41
CA LEU A 40 -18.75 -0.38 9.24
C LEU A 40 -19.57 0.89 9.04
N GLY A 41 -19.08 2.02 9.55
CA GLY A 41 -19.67 3.34 9.27
C GLY A 41 -19.66 3.66 7.77
N TRP A 42 -20.65 4.42 7.30
CA TRP A 42 -20.80 4.81 5.89
C TRP A 42 -19.56 5.53 5.33
N TYR A 43 -18.80 6.21 6.18
CA TYR A 43 -17.61 6.97 5.82
C TYR A 43 -16.36 6.09 5.70
N ILE A 44 -16.37 4.84 6.21
CA ILE A 44 -15.20 3.97 6.23
C ILE A 44 -14.67 3.67 4.82
N PRO A 45 -15.50 3.25 3.84
CA PRO A 45 -15.01 3.00 2.48
C PRO A 45 -14.33 4.23 1.85
N ILE A 46 -14.90 5.42 2.04
CA ILE A 46 -14.36 6.68 1.51
C ILE A 46 -13.04 7.01 2.20
N SER A 47 -12.96 6.83 3.53
CA SER A 47 -11.74 7.06 4.30
C SER A 47 -10.59 6.13 3.88
N ILE A 48 -10.89 4.87 3.54
CA ILE A 48 -9.90 3.91 3.03
C ILE A 48 -9.39 4.35 1.67
N CYS A 49 -10.29 4.71 0.74
CA CYS A 49 -9.90 5.20 -0.59
C CYS A 49 -9.04 6.46 -0.50
N LEU A 50 -9.42 7.42 0.34
CA LEU A 50 -8.63 8.64 0.54
C LEU A 50 -7.26 8.33 1.16
N THR A 51 -7.21 7.44 2.14
CA THR A 51 -5.96 7.00 2.75
C THR A 51 -5.07 6.31 1.73
N GLY A 52 -5.62 5.41 0.91
CA GLY A 52 -4.90 4.77 -0.19
C GLY A 52 -4.33 5.78 -1.18
N PHE A 53 -5.10 6.81 -1.52
CA PHE A 53 -4.65 7.88 -2.40
C PHE A 53 -3.50 8.69 -1.76
N LEU A 54 -3.66 9.15 -0.53
CA LEU A 54 -2.63 9.91 0.18
C LEU A 54 -1.34 9.09 0.36
N CYS A 55 -1.46 7.81 0.70
CA CYS A 55 -0.33 6.88 0.82
C CYS A 55 0.39 6.61 -0.51
N SER A 56 -0.28 6.81 -1.65
CA SER A 56 0.35 6.65 -2.97
C SER A 56 1.16 7.88 -3.41
N LEU A 57 0.94 9.06 -2.82
CA LEU A 57 1.68 10.28 -3.17
C LEU A 57 3.17 10.19 -2.80
N PRO A 58 3.57 9.71 -1.61
CA PRO A 58 4.98 9.50 -1.29
C PRO A 58 5.71 8.58 -2.27
N THR A 59 5.01 7.75 -3.04
CA THR A 59 5.62 6.85 -4.03
C THR A 59 6.33 7.62 -5.15
N TYR A 60 5.96 8.89 -5.39
CA TYR A 60 6.68 9.77 -6.31
C TYR A 60 8.16 9.89 -5.97
N PHE A 61 8.53 9.91 -4.69
CA PHE A 61 9.92 10.02 -4.25
C PHE A 61 10.74 8.76 -4.58
N LEU A 62 10.08 7.65 -4.89
CA LEU A 62 10.69 6.35 -5.23
C LEU A 62 10.72 6.05 -6.73
N LEU A 63 10.20 6.92 -7.60
CA LEU A 63 10.15 6.65 -9.05
C LEU A 63 11.49 6.85 -9.78
N ASP A 64 12.45 7.50 -9.14
CA ASP A 64 13.72 7.88 -9.75
C ASP A 64 14.90 7.33 -8.93
N LEU A 65 14.95 5.99 -8.82
CA LEU A 65 15.93 5.26 -8.00
C LEU A 65 17.09 4.67 -8.81
N ASP A 66 16.93 4.49 -10.13
CA ASP A 66 17.88 3.74 -10.97
C ASP A 66 19.26 4.40 -11.12
N SER A 67 19.35 5.71 -10.91
CA SER A 67 20.60 6.49 -10.99
C SER A 67 21.28 6.72 -9.64
N LEU A 68 20.68 6.24 -8.54
CA LEU A 68 21.12 6.59 -7.19
C LEU A 68 22.05 5.56 -6.56
N GLU A 69 23.00 6.04 -5.78
CA GLU A 69 23.82 5.19 -4.93
C GLU A 69 22.95 4.35 -3.97
N LYS A 70 23.37 3.11 -3.71
CA LYS A 70 22.66 2.17 -2.81
C LYS A 70 22.30 2.80 -1.46
N LYS A 71 23.19 3.62 -0.86
CA LYS A 71 22.93 4.30 0.42
C LYS A 71 21.75 5.29 0.32
N VAL A 72 21.69 6.06 -0.76
CA VAL A 72 20.63 7.06 -1.00
C VAL A 72 19.29 6.37 -1.29
N MET A 73 19.33 5.25 -2.01
CA MET A 73 18.15 4.41 -2.26
C MET A 73 17.54 3.89 -0.95
N TRP A 74 18.33 3.28 -0.06
CA TRP A 74 17.86 2.80 1.25
C TRP A 74 17.33 3.93 2.12
N MET A 75 17.99 5.10 2.12
CA MET A 75 17.51 6.29 2.83
C MET A 75 16.14 6.75 2.32
N ARG A 76 15.93 6.82 1.00
CA ARG A 76 14.64 7.20 0.41
C ARG A 76 13.54 6.20 0.74
N ILE A 77 13.84 4.90 0.74
CA ILE A 77 12.89 3.86 1.16
C ILE A 77 12.49 4.07 2.63
N GLY A 78 13.46 4.34 3.52
CA GLY A 78 13.18 4.64 4.93
C GLY A 78 12.30 5.88 5.12
N ILE A 79 12.61 6.97 4.39
CA ILE A 79 11.79 8.19 4.42
C ILE A 79 10.38 7.92 3.90
N HIS A 80 10.25 7.18 2.81
CA HIS A 80 8.96 6.80 2.25
C HIS A 80 8.13 5.98 3.26
N PHE A 81 8.74 5.01 3.94
CA PHE A 81 8.07 4.25 5.00
C PHE A 81 7.57 5.17 6.13
N ILE A 82 8.40 6.09 6.60
CA ILE A 82 8.00 7.02 7.67
C ILE A 82 6.87 7.96 7.20
N LEU A 83 6.94 8.45 5.97
CA LEU A 83 5.91 9.32 5.40
C LEU A 83 4.57 8.60 5.27
N VAL A 84 4.56 7.40 4.67
CA VAL A 84 3.34 6.61 4.51
C VAL A 84 2.79 6.22 5.89
N GLY A 85 3.64 5.78 6.81
CA GLY A 85 3.24 5.47 8.18
C GLY A 85 2.62 6.69 8.89
N GLY A 86 3.21 7.87 8.74
CA GLY A 86 2.68 9.12 9.27
C GLY A 86 1.31 9.47 8.69
N ILE A 87 1.10 9.27 7.39
CA ILE A 87 -0.20 9.46 6.73
C ILE A 87 -1.24 8.48 7.29
N VAL A 88 -0.90 7.20 7.42
CA VAL A 88 -1.81 6.19 7.98
C VAL A 88 -2.18 6.55 9.42
N VAL A 89 -1.20 7.00 10.22
CA VAL A 89 -1.46 7.42 11.59
C VAL A 89 -2.38 8.63 11.66
N LEU A 90 -2.13 9.63 10.81
CA LEU A 90 -2.95 10.82 10.74
C LEU A 90 -4.37 10.52 10.26
N CYS A 91 -4.52 9.71 9.20
CA CYS A 91 -5.82 9.30 8.69
C CYS A 91 -6.60 8.50 9.73
N GLY A 92 -5.96 7.55 10.42
CA GLY A 92 -6.63 6.80 11.48
C GLY A 92 -7.14 7.71 12.60
N TYR A 93 -6.47 8.85 12.87
CA TYR A 93 -6.88 9.81 13.89
C TYR A 93 -8.05 10.66 13.38
N LEU A 94 -7.95 11.16 12.15
CA LEU A 94 -9.00 11.99 11.53
C LEU A 94 -10.31 11.23 11.29
N PHE A 95 -10.22 9.94 11.00
CA PHE A 95 -11.38 9.08 10.71
C PHE A 95 -11.80 8.21 11.91
N ASP A 96 -11.21 8.44 13.08
CA ASP A 96 -11.52 7.73 14.31
C ASP A 96 -11.44 6.19 14.17
N TRP A 97 -10.41 5.72 13.46
CA TRP A 97 -10.12 4.28 13.33
C TRP A 97 -9.55 3.69 14.63
N TYR A 98 -9.07 4.54 15.55
CA TYR A 98 -8.36 4.11 16.74
C TYR A 98 -9.28 3.66 17.87
N GLY A 99 -10.49 4.22 18.03
CA GLY A 99 -11.32 3.99 19.21
C GLY A 99 -10.71 4.56 20.51
N ASP A 100 -9.45 4.24 20.80
CA ASP A 100 -8.62 4.75 21.89
C ASP A 100 -7.16 5.00 21.41
N LEU A 101 -6.46 5.98 22.01
CA LEU A 101 -5.07 6.33 21.65
C LEU A 101 -4.08 5.16 21.83
N PHE A 102 -4.37 4.18 22.70
CA PHE A 102 -3.52 3.00 22.89
C PHE A 102 -3.64 1.96 21.77
N ASP A 103 -4.66 2.05 20.90
CA ASP A 103 -4.86 1.15 19.77
C ASP A 103 -4.03 1.52 18.52
N VAL A 104 -3.28 2.63 18.58
CA VAL A 104 -2.29 3.00 17.55
C VAL A 104 -1.28 1.88 17.29
N ARG A 105 -0.91 1.10 18.33
CA ARG A 105 0.03 -0.03 18.18
C ARG A 105 -0.50 -1.08 17.19
N LYS A 106 -1.79 -1.41 17.25
CA LYS A 106 -2.39 -2.42 16.36
C LYS A 106 -2.35 -1.95 14.92
N ILE A 107 -2.65 -0.66 14.68
CA ILE A 107 -2.60 -0.07 13.34
C ILE A 107 -1.18 0.00 12.80
N VAL A 108 -0.16 0.33 13.62
CA VAL A 108 1.24 0.33 13.16
C VAL A 108 1.71 -1.07 12.74
N ILE A 109 1.30 -2.11 13.49
CA ILE A 109 1.61 -3.51 13.13
C ILE A 109 0.92 -3.88 11.81
N MET A 110 -0.38 -3.60 11.68
CA MET A 110 -1.14 -3.87 10.46
C MET A 110 -0.58 -3.11 9.26
N TYR A 111 -0.26 -1.82 9.43
CA TYR A 111 0.40 -0.99 8.43
C TYR A 111 1.71 -1.62 7.95
N SER A 112 2.56 -2.08 8.88
CA SER A 112 3.86 -2.68 8.54
C SER A 112 3.68 -3.94 7.68
N ILE A 113 2.69 -4.78 7.99
CA ILE A 113 2.36 -5.98 7.21
C ILE A 113 1.86 -5.60 5.81
N ILE A 114 0.89 -4.66 5.74
CA ILE A 114 0.34 -4.19 4.46
C ILE A 114 1.44 -3.57 3.59
N TYR A 115 2.33 -2.78 4.18
CA TYR A 115 3.42 -2.13 3.47
C TYR A 115 4.35 -3.15 2.81
N VAL A 116 4.80 -4.16 3.56
CA VAL A 116 5.65 -5.23 3.02
C VAL A 116 4.92 -6.01 1.92
N PHE A 117 3.65 -6.33 2.12
CA PHE A 117 2.83 -7.02 1.13
C PHE A 117 2.70 -6.23 -0.19
N VAL A 118 2.30 -4.96 -0.11
CA VAL A 118 2.16 -4.06 -1.26
C VAL A 118 3.50 -3.91 -1.99
N TRP A 119 4.61 -3.83 -1.25
CA TRP A 119 5.94 -3.72 -1.84
C TRP A 119 6.34 -4.98 -2.62
N ILE A 120 6.08 -6.18 -2.07
CA ILE A 120 6.31 -7.46 -2.76
C ILE A 120 5.49 -7.54 -4.05
N ILE A 121 4.19 -7.22 -3.99
CA ILE A 121 3.30 -7.25 -5.17
C ILE A 121 3.77 -6.24 -6.22
N THR A 122 4.17 -5.04 -5.80
CA THR A 122 4.69 -4.00 -6.71
C THR A 122 5.96 -4.48 -7.41
N ALA A 123 6.90 -5.08 -6.68
CA ALA A 123 8.13 -5.64 -7.26
C ALA A 123 7.82 -6.78 -8.25
N TRP A 124 6.83 -7.63 -7.94
CA TRP A 124 6.42 -8.72 -8.83
C TRP A 124 5.78 -8.22 -10.13
N ILE A 125 4.90 -7.21 -10.04
CA ILE A 125 4.31 -6.55 -11.22
C ILE A 125 5.41 -5.94 -12.09
N GLY A 126 6.37 -5.22 -11.50
CA GLY A 126 7.51 -4.67 -12.23
C GLY A 126 8.30 -5.73 -12.99
N LYS A 127 8.66 -6.83 -12.32
CA LYS A 127 9.36 -7.95 -12.96
C LYS A 127 8.53 -8.61 -14.08
N SER A 128 7.22 -8.73 -13.90
CA SER A 128 6.34 -9.30 -14.94
C SER A 128 6.29 -8.41 -16.19
N ASP A 129 6.24 -7.09 -16.00
CA ASP A 129 6.24 -6.13 -17.10
C ASP A 129 7.57 -6.13 -17.87
N GLU A 130 8.70 -6.22 -17.17
CA GLU A 130 10.03 -6.40 -17.79
C GLU A 130 10.08 -7.64 -18.69
N ILE A 131 9.57 -8.78 -18.21
CA ILE A 131 9.54 -10.02 -18.99
C ILE A 131 8.70 -9.86 -20.26
N LYS A 132 7.52 -9.24 -20.15
CA LYS A 132 6.62 -9.01 -21.31
C LYS A 132 7.25 -8.09 -22.34
N ILE A 133 7.92 -7.02 -21.90
CA ILE A 133 8.61 -6.09 -22.79
C ILE A 133 9.76 -6.79 -23.51
N ASN A 134 10.58 -7.56 -22.79
CA ASN A 134 11.68 -8.31 -23.39
C ASN A 134 11.19 -9.37 -24.39
N ALA A 135 10.08 -10.04 -24.09
CA ALA A 135 9.46 -10.99 -25.01
C ALA A 135 8.96 -10.30 -26.29
N ALA A 136 8.31 -9.14 -26.16
CA ALA A 136 7.84 -8.37 -27.32
C ALA A 136 8.99 -7.85 -28.20
N ILE A 137 10.09 -7.38 -27.59
CA ILE A 137 11.29 -6.95 -28.33
C ILE A 137 11.89 -8.14 -29.10
N LYS A 138 11.97 -9.31 -28.48
CA LYS A 138 12.48 -10.52 -29.13
C LYS A 138 11.60 -10.93 -30.33
N ASP A 139 10.28 -10.90 -30.16
CA ASP A 139 9.32 -11.23 -31.22
C ASP A 139 9.43 -10.29 -32.43
N MET A 140 9.64 -8.98 -32.20
CA MET A 140 9.87 -8.01 -33.27
C MET A 140 11.21 -8.23 -34.00
N HIS A 141 12.25 -8.74 -33.32
CA HIS A 141 13.54 -9.02 -33.93
C HIS A 141 13.55 -10.36 -34.68
N ASP A 142 12.84 -11.37 -34.17
CA ASP A 142 12.72 -12.67 -34.81
C ASP A 142 11.77 -12.63 -36.05
N SER A 143 11.05 -11.52 -36.27
CA SER A 143 10.16 -11.29 -37.41
C SER A 143 10.74 -10.42 -38.53
N GLU A 144 11.95 -9.88 -38.37
CA GLU A 144 12.79 -9.29 -39.45
C GLU A 144 13.72 -10.33 -40.09
#